data_AF-A0A8I1I4T3-F1
#
_entry.id   AF-A0A8I1I4T3-F1
#
_cell.length_a   1.000
_cell.length_b   1.000
_cell.length_c   1.000
_cell.angle_alpha   90.00
_cell.angle_beta   90.00
_cell.angle_gamma   90.00
#
_symmetry.space_group_name_H-M   'P 1'
#
loop_
_entity.id
_entity.type
_entity.pdbx_description
1 polymer ?
#
loop_
_entity_poly.entity_id
_entity_poly.type
_entity_poly.pdbx_seq_one_letter_code
_entity_poly.pdbx_strand_id
1 'polypeptide(L)'
;MKIFVLNFAIGVASGIVMEFQFGTNWATYSRFVGDVFGSALAAEGIFAFFLESGFLAVVAFGRTRVARGFYLFSVYMVALGSIFSSVWIVVANSWQQTPAGHHVVEMMREGIGPDGGSVLVPWVIDGVVQRRAEIVNFLELVFNPSTVQRLSHVLLGCVAVGPSSY
;
A
#
# COMPACT_ATOMS: atom_id res chain seq x y z
N MET A 1 2.30 23.47 13.36
CA MET A 1 1.47 22.27 13.65
C MET A 1 0.06 22.33 13.07
N LYS A 2 -0.65 23.47 13.10
CA LYS A 2 -1.98 23.58 12.46
C LYS A 2 -1.95 23.29 10.94
N ILE A 3 -0.94 23.81 10.22
CA ILE A 3 -0.74 23.54 8.78
C ILE A 3 -0.42 22.06 8.51
N PHE A 4 0.43 21.45 9.32
CA PHE A 4 0.77 20.02 9.23
C PHE A 4 -0.48 19.13 9.38
N VAL A 5 -1.28 19.35 10.43
CA VAL A 5 -2.50 18.56 10.68
C VAL A 5 -3.52 18.73 9.54
N LEU A 6 -3.63 19.95 8.98
CA LEU A 6 -4.50 20.19 7.82
C LEU A 6 -4.02 19.46 6.56
N ASN A 7 -2.75 19.60 6.20
CA ASN A 7 -2.16 18.90 5.04
C ASN A 7 -2.28 17.37 5.21
N PHE A 8 -2.04 16.89 6.43
CA PHE A 8 -2.19 15.48 6.76
C PHE A 8 -3.64 15.00 6.56
N ALA A 9 -4.63 15.72 7.08
CA ALA A 9 -6.03 15.35 6.94
C ALA A 9 -6.48 15.29 5.48
N ILE A 10 -6.04 16.26 4.66
CA ILE A 10 -6.31 16.26 3.22
C ILE A 10 -5.62 15.06 2.55
N GLY A 11 -4.38 14.74 2.93
CA GLY A 11 -3.64 13.59 2.44
C GLY A 11 -4.30 12.24 2.74
N VAL A 12 -4.82 12.07 3.97
CA VAL A 12 -5.58 10.86 4.32
C VAL A 12 -6.87 10.76 3.51
N ALA A 13 -7.62 11.86 3.39
CA ALA A 13 -8.86 11.87 2.62
C ALA A 13 -8.63 11.53 1.14
N SER A 14 -7.58 12.07 0.51
CA SER A 14 -7.24 11.75 -0.87
C SER A 14 -6.69 10.33 -1.03
N GLY A 15 -5.92 9.84 -0.06
CA GLY A 15 -5.41 8.45 -0.03
C GLY A 15 -6.52 7.42 -0.08
N ILE A 16 -7.53 7.57 0.79
CA ILE A 16 -8.71 6.69 0.82
C ILE A 16 -9.42 6.64 -0.54
N VAL A 17 -9.58 7.80 -1.19
CA VAL A 17 -10.18 7.86 -2.52
C VAL A 17 -9.35 7.09 -3.54
N MET A 18 -8.03 7.22 -3.53
CA MET A 18 -7.14 6.50 -4.44
C MET A 18 -7.19 4.97 -4.24
N GLU A 19 -7.28 4.50 -3.00
CA GLU A 19 -7.41 3.07 -2.69
C GLU A 19 -8.69 2.48 -3.32
N PHE A 20 -9.83 3.16 -3.14
CA PHE A 20 -11.09 2.72 -3.73
C PHE A 20 -11.12 2.80 -5.26
N GLN A 21 -10.34 3.71 -5.87
CA GLN A 21 -10.25 3.79 -7.33
C GLN A 21 -9.64 2.52 -7.94
N PHE A 22 -8.67 1.87 -7.29
CA PHE A 22 -8.15 0.58 -7.76
C PHE A 22 -9.24 -0.48 -7.82
N GLY A 23 -10.07 -0.56 -6.78
CA GLY A 23 -11.16 -1.56 -6.71
C GLY A 23 -12.31 -1.28 -7.68
N THR A 24 -12.71 -0.02 -7.82
CA THR A 24 -13.93 0.36 -8.57
C THR A 24 -13.68 0.59 -10.05
N ASN A 25 -12.62 1.31 -10.41
CA ASN A 25 -12.35 1.71 -11.80
C ASN A 25 -11.40 0.74 -12.52
N TRP A 26 -10.59 -0.01 -11.77
CA TRP A 26 -9.55 -0.89 -12.31
C TRP A 26 -9.73 -2.34 -11.85
N ALA A 27 -10.97 -2.84 -11.86
CA ALA A 27 -11.32 -4.14 -11.31
C ALA A 27 -10.52 -5.32 -11.92
N THR A 28 -10.33 -5.34 -13.24
CA THR A 28 -9.53 -6.39 -13.92
C THR A 28 -8.06 -6.35 -13.47
N TYR A 29 -7.48 -5.16 -13.37
CA TYR A 29 -6.12 -4.98 -12.86
C TYR A 29 -6.01 -5.44 -11.41
N SER A 30 -6.93 -5.02 -10.54
CA SER A 30 -6.94 -5.38 -9.13
C SER A 30 -7.08 -6.88 -8.90
N ARG A 31 -7.80 -7.60 -9.77
CA ARG A 31 -7.86 -9.07 -9.73
C ARG A 31 -6.56 -9.71 -10.20
N PHE A 32 -5.88 -9.10 -11.19
CA PHE A 32 -4.62 -9.61 -11.71
C PHE A 32 -3.48 -9.45 -10.69
N VAL A 33 -3.31 -8.27 -10.10
CA VAL A 33 -2.20 -7.99 -9.17
C VAL A 33 -2.57 -8.16 -7.68
N GLY A 34 -3.77 -8.65 -7.39
CA GLY A 34 -4.35 -8.59 -6.05
C GLY A 34 -3.50 -9.26 -4.96
N ASP A 35 -2.79 -10.34 -5.28
CA ASP A 35 -1.89 -11.01 -4.33
C ASP A 35 -0.66 -10.15 -3.98
N VAL A 36 -0.07 -9.52 -5.02
CA VAL A 36 1.09 -8.63 -4.90
C VAL A 36 0.73 -7.33 -4.17
N PHE A 37 -0.32 -6.65 -4.62
CA PHE A 37 -0.74 -5.38 -4.03
C PHE A 37 -1.38 -5.58 -2.66
N GLY A 38 -2.14 -6.67 -2.48
CA GLY A 38 -2.79 -6.98 -1.21
C GLY A 38 -1.78 -7.24 -0.10
N SER A 39 -0.69 -7.97 -0.37
CA SER A 39 0.36 -8.20 0.63
C SER A 39 1.11 -6.91 1.00
N ALA A 40 1.41 -6.04 0.04
CA ALA A 40 2.04 -4.74 0.31
C ALA A 40 1.12 -3.79 1.09
N LEU A 41 -0.16 -3.67 0.71
CA LEU A 41 -1.16 -2.84 1.40
C LEU A 41 -1.46 -3.36 2.81
N ALA A 42 -1.54 -4.68 2.99
CA ALA A 42 -1.69 -5.27 4.32
C ALA A 42 -0.50 -4.93 5.23
N ALA A 43 0.72 -4.99 4.69
CA ALA A 43 1.91 -4.57 5.44
C ALA A 43 1.89 -3.07 5.77
N GLU A 44 1.48 -2.21 4.83
CA GLU A 44 1.27 -0.77 5.08
C GLU A 44 0.26 -0.53 6.22
N GLY A 45 -0.88 -1.21 6.21
CA GLY A 45 -1.90 -1.07 7.25
C GLY A 45 -1.42 -1.49 8.64
N ILE A 46 -0.68 -2.59 8.75
CA ILE A 46 -0.22 -3.13 10.03
C ILE A 46 0.92 -2.27 10.63
N PHE A 47 1.90 -1.89 9.81
CA PHE A 47 3.09 -1.20 10.31
C PHE A 47 2.92 0.31 10.33
N ALA A 48 2.39 0.88 9.25
CA ALA A 48 2.46 2.32 9.03
C ALA A 48 1.20 3.03 9.50
N PHE A 49 0.02 2.54 9.09
CA PHE A 49 -1.25 3.14 9.52
C PHE A 49 -1.48 3.01 11.03
N PHE A 50 -1.12 1.88 11.64
CA PHE A 50 -1.21 1.72 13.09
C PHE A 50 -0.33 2.72 13.86
N LEU A 51 0.93 2.88 13.46
CA LEU A 51 1.85 3.84 14.09
C LEU A 51 1.36 5.28 13.90
N GLU A 52 0.93 5.62 12.69
CA GLU A 52 0.49 6.97 12.39
C GLU A 52 -0.83 7.29 13.11
N SER A 53 -1.88 6.49 12.94
CA SER A 53 -3.18 6.73 13.60
C SER A 53 -3.10 6.65 15.12
N GLY A 54 -2.29 5.76 15.68
CA GLY A 54 -2.12 5.59 17.12
C GLY A 54 -1.45 6.79 17.80
N PHE A 55 -0.40 7.36 17.19
CA PHE A 55 0.39 8.43 17.80
C PHE A 55 0.04 9.84 17.27
N LEU A 56 -0.60 9.96 16.12
CA LEU A 56 -0.98 11.26 15.54
C LEU A 56 -1.92 12.04 16.44
N ALA A 57 -2.88 11.37 17.11
CA ALA A 57 -3.77 12.04 18.06
C ALA A 57 -3.00 12.72 19.20
N VAL A 58 -1.92 12.09 19.67
CA VAL A 58 -1.01 12.64 20.68
C VAL A 58 -0.22 13.81 20.11
N VAL A 59 0.26 13.73 18.87
CA VAL A 59 0.97 14.84 18.21
C VAL A 59 0.06 16.04 17.98
N ALA A 60 -1.20 15.82 17.61
CA ALA A 60 -2.18 16.86 17.32
C ALA A 60 -2.66 17.59 18.58
N PHE A 61 -2.96 16.86 19.67
CA PHE A 61 -3.63 17.43 20.85
C PHE A 61 -2.84 17.32 22.16
N GLY A 62 -1.74 16.57 22.18
CA GLY A 62 -1.01 16.20 23.40
C GLY A 62 0.03 17.21 23.89
N ARG A 63 0.30 18.30 23.15
CA ARG A 63 1.46 19.18 23.42
C ARG A 63 1.55 19.73 24.85
N THR A 64 0.41 19.99 25.49
CA THR A 64 0.32 20.43 26.90
C THR A 64 -0.33 19.39 27.82
N ARG A 65 -0.71 18.22 27.29
CA ARG A 65 -1.45 17.17 28.01
C ARG A 65 -0.63 15.91 28.30
N VAL A 66 0.53 15.74 27.67
CA VAL A 66 1.44 14.62 27.91
C VAL A 66 2.83 15.10 28.32
N ALA A 67 3.61 14.21 28.93
CA ALA A 67 5.00 14.49 29.28
C ALA A 67 5.83 14.80 28.02
N ARG A 68 6.80 15.72 28.14
CA ARG A 68 7.65 16.16 27.00
C ARG A 68 8.34 15.00 26.28
N GLY A 69 8.82 14.00 27.02
CA GLY A 69 9.45 12.80 26.45
C GLY A 69 8.47 11.95 25.63
N PHE A 70 7.25 11.74 26.14
CA PHE A 70 6.22 10.97 25.44
C PHE A 70 5.72 11.71 24.19
N TYR A 71 5.63 13.04 24.23
CA TYR A 71 5.32 13.84 23.06
C TYR A 71 6.38 13.66 21.96
N LEU A 72 7.66 13.75 22.32
CA LEU A 72 8.76 13.57 21.39
C LEU A 72 8.78 12.15 20.79
N PHE A 73 8.58 11.13 21.62
CA PHE A 73 8.42 9.75 21.17
C PHE A 73 7.29 9.59 20.15
N SER A 74 6.13 10.21 20.42
CA SER A 74 4.98 10.18 19.51
C SER A 74 5.29 10.84 18.15
N VAL A 75 6.05 11.94 18.14
CA VAL A 75 6.51 12.58 16.90
C VAL A 75 7.40 11.64 16.08
N TYR A 76 8.33 10.93 16.73
CA TYR A 76 9.17 9.96 16.03
C TYR A 76 8.38 8.75 15.50
N MET A 77 7.39 8.25 16.25
CA MET A 77 6.54 7.15 15.79
C MET A 77 5.72 7.55 14.56
N VAL A 78 5.16 8.75 14.55
CA VAL A 78 4.45 9.29 13.37
C VAL A 78 5.41 9.39 12.18
N ALA A 79 6.61 9.95 12.37
CA ALA A 79 7.60 10.07 11.30
C ALA A 79 8.04 8.71 10.74
N LEU A 80 8.26 7.72 11.60
CA LEU A 80 8.59 6.35 11.19
C LEU A 80 7.41 5.68 10.46
N GLY A 81 6.18 5.90 10.93
CA GLY A 81 4.96 5.48 10.23
C GLY A 81 4.94 5.99 8.80
N SER A 82 5.09 7.30 8.60
CA SER A 82 5.09 7.88 7.25
C SER A 82 6.22 7.33 6.36
N ILE A 83 7.41 7.04 6.90
CA ILE A 83 8.50 6.39 6.16
C ILE A 83 8.10 4.97 5.76
N PHE A 84 7.54 4.17 6.67
CA PHE A 84 7.10 2.81 6.34
C PHE A 84 5.96 2.81 5.30
N SER A 85 5.02 3.76 5.35
CA SER A 85 4.01 3.91 4.28
C SER A 85 4.67 4.12 2.93
N SER A 86 5.66 5.02 2.87
CA SER A 86 6.39 5.30 1.63
C SER A 86 7.12 4.07 1.09
N VAL A 87 7.64 3.20 1.96
CA VAL A 87 8.31 1.96 1.54
C VAL A 87 7.32 1.03 0.83
N TRP A 88 6.18 0.74 1.45
CA TRP A 88 5.23 -0.23 0.91
C TRP A 88 4.55 0.25 -0.37
N ILE A 89 4.16 1.53 -0.43
CA ILE A 89 3.56 2.09 -1.66
C ILE A 89 4.58 2.15 -2.80
N VAL A 90 5.85 2.45 -2.52
CA VAL A 90 6.91 2.47 -3.54
C VAL A 90 7.26 1.07 -3.98
N VAL A 91 7.28 0.07 -3.09
CA VAL A 91 7.45 -1.34 -3.49
C VAL A 91 6.35 -1.76 -4.46
N ALA A 92 5.09 -1.47 -4.15
CA ALA A 92 3.97 -1.76 -5.04
C ALA A 92 4.10 -1.05 -6.39
N ASN A 93 4.43 0.25 -6.40
CA ASN A 93 4.66 1.00 -7.64
C ASN A 93 5.87 0.49 -8.43
N SER A 94 6.94 0.13 -7.74
CA SER A 94 8.16 -0.39 -8.36
C SER A 94 7.90 -1.72 -9.06
N TRP A 95 7.13 -2.59 -8.43
CA TRP A 95 6.74 -3.88 -9.01
C TRP A 95 5.92 -3.70 -10.29
N GLN A 96 5.08 -2.66 -10.40
CA GLN A 96 4.37 -2.37 -11.66
C GLN A 96 5.33 -2.07 -12.82
N GLN A 97 6.51 -1.52 -12.55
CA GLN A 97 7.47 -1.14 -13.58
C GLN A 97 8.48 -2.25 -13.88
N THR A 98 8.93 -2.95 -12.85
CA THR A 98 9.84 -4.09 -12.97
C THR A 98 9.30 -5.29 -12.18
N PRO A 99 8.33 -6.03 -12.72
CA PRO A 99 7.74 -7.18 -12.04
C PRO A 99 8.77 -8.28 -11.79
N ALA A 100 8.82 -8.79 -10.56
CA ALA A 100 9.72 -9.88 -10.13
C ALA A 100 9.03 -10.75 -9.07
N GLY A 101 9.56 -11.96 -8.82
CA GLY A 101 9.07 -12.85 -7.75
C GLY A 101 7.62 -13.34 -7.91
N HIS A 102 7.08 -13.38 -9.14
CA HIS A 102 5.70 -13.83 -9.41
C HIS A 102 5.64 -14.82 -10.57
N HIS A 103 4.58 -15.63 -10.59
CA HIS A 103 4.16 -16.40 -11.76
C HIS A 103 2.70 -16.08 -12.11
N VAL A 104 2.30 -16.32 -13.36
CA VAL A 104 0.95 -16.03 -13.82
C VAL A 104 0.15 -17.31 -13.90
N VAL A 105 -0.96 -17.36 -13.16
CA VAL A 105 -1.88 -18.50 -13.15
C VAL A 105 -3.25 -18.10 -13.65
N GLU A 106 -3.99 -19.07 -14.17
CA GLU A 106 -5.40 -18.87 -14.54
C GLU A 106 -6.27 -18.84 -13.29
N MET A 107 -7.18 -17.87 -13.22
CA MET A 107 -8.14 -17.80 -12.13
C MET A 107 -9.21 -18.87 -12.35
N MET A 108 -9.38 -19.74 -11.34
CA MET A 108 -10.42 -20.75 -11.32
C MET A 108 -11.56 -20.29 -10.41
N ARG A 109 -12.79 -20.58 -10.81
CA ARG A 109 -14.00 -20.33 -10.00
C ARG A 109 -14.80 -21.61 -9.90
N GLU A 110 -15.50 -21.78 -8.78
CA GLU A 110 -16.50 -22.83 -8.64
C GLU A 110 -17.63 -22.59 -9.66
N GLY A 111 -17.82 -23.58 -10.53
CA GLY A 111 -18.89 -23.67 -11.51
C GLY A 111 -19.63 -25.00 -11.37
N ILE A 112 -20.67 -25.18 -12.18
CA ILE A 112 -21.49 -26.39 -12.18
C ILE A 112 -20.98 -27.32 -13.26
N GLY A 113 -20.58 -28.53 -12.87
CA GLY A 113 -20.15 -29.59 -13.76
C GLY A 113 -21.31 -30.25 -14.53
N PRO A 114 -21.02 -31.06 -15.56
CA PRO A 114 -22.03 -31.79 -16.33
C PRO A 114 -22.88 -32.75 -15.49
N ASP A 115 -22.36 -33.17 -14.34
CA ASP A 115 -22.97 -34.04 -13.33
C ASP A 115 -23.78 -33.27 -12.28
N GLY A 116 -23.85 -31.93 -12.36
CA GLY A 116 -24.48 -31.06 -11.37
C GLY A 116 -23.65 -30.84 -10.11
N GLY A 117 -22.43 -31.41 -10.04
CA GLY A 117 -21.48 -31.19 -8.95
C GLY A 117 -20.74 -29.86 -9.08
N SER A 118 -20.08 -29.43 -8.01
CA SER A 118 -19.18 -28.27 -8.10
C SER A 118 -17.84 -28.66 -8.71
N VAL A 119 -17.45 -27.94 -9.76
CA VAL A 119 -16.20 -28.15 -10.49
C VAL A 119 -15.49 -26.81 -10.65
N LEU A 120 -14.15 -26.81 -10.53
CA LEU A 120 -13.35 -25.63 -10.84
C LEU A 120 -13.28 -25.43 -12.35
N VAL A 121 -13.83 -24.31 -12.81
CA VAL A 121 -13.79 -23.89 -14.21
C VAL A 121 -12.94 -22.63 -14.35
N PRO A 122 -12.22 -22.45 -15.48
CA PRO A 122 -11.54 -21.19 -15.75
C PRO A 122 -12.52 -20.03 -15.70
N TRP A 123 -12.13 -18.97 -15.02
CA TRP A 123 -12.97 -17.80 -14.90
C TRP A 123 -12.85 -16.96 -16.18
N VAL A 124 -13.93 -16.89 -16.94
CA VAL A 124 -14.00 -16.18 -18.22
C VAL A 124 -14.92 -14.97 -18.08
N ILE A 125 -14.44 -13.80 -18.49
CA ILE A 125 -15.23 -12.56 -18.58
C ILE A 125 -15.11 -12.07 -20.01
N ASP A 126 -16.24 -11.83 -20.68
CA ASP A 126 -16.31 -11.34 -22.07
C ASP A 126 -15.46 -12.18 -23.05
N GLY A 127 -15.41 -13.50 -22.82
CA GLY A 127 -14.64 -14.44 -23.64
C GLY A 127 -13.14 -14.51 -23.34
N VAL A 128 -12.64 -13.74 -22.36
CA VAL A 128 -11.23 -13.74 -21.94
C VAL A 128 -11.04 -14.49 -20.63
N VAL A 129 -10.17 -15.51 -20.64
CA VAL A 129 -9.72 -16.22 -19.43
C VAL A 129 -8.96 -15.26 -18.54
N GLN A 130 -9.46 -15.06 -17.32
CA GLN A 130 -8.85 -14.19 -16.34
C GLN A 130 -7.63 -14.87 -15.72
N ARG A 131 -6.56 -14.09 -15.54
CA ARG A 131 -5.30 -14.55 -14.95
C ARG A 131 -4.95 -13.70 -13.74
N ARG A 132 -4.14 -14.23 -12.83
CA ARG A 132 -3.57 -13.49 -11.70
C ARG A 132 -2.08 -13.75 -11.56
N ALA A 133 -1.37 -12.74 -11.07
CA ALA A 133 0.00 -12.86 -10.60
C ALA A 133 -0.02 -13.35 -9.15
N GLU A 134 0.56 -14.52 -8.91
CA GLU A 134 0.76 -15.05 -7.56
C GLU A 134 2.22 -14.90 -7.15
N ILE A 135 2.44 -14.57 -5.87
CA ILE A 135 3.77 -14.38 -5.32
C ILE A 135 4.44 -15.75 -5.12
N VAL A 136 5.60 -15.94 -5.75
CA VAL A 136 6.46 -17.10 -5.53
C VAL A 136 7.66 -16.75 -4.66
N ASN A 137 8.13 -15.51 -4.71
CA ASN A 137 9.23 -15.02 -3.88
C ASN A 137 8.97 -13.57 -3.43
N PHE A 138 8.62 -13.42 -2.15
CA PHE A 138 8.33 -12.11 -1.56
C PHE A 138 9.53 -11.17 -1.55
N LEU A 139 10.74 -11.68 -1.34
CA LEU A 139 11.94 -10.83 -1.29
C LEU A 139 12.30 -10.30 -2.67
N GLU A 140 12.14 -11.09 -3.73
CA GLU A 140 12.32 -10.61 -5.11
C GLU A 140 11.27 -9.58 -5.50
N LEU A 141 10.03 -9.73 -5.02
CA LEU A 141 8.98 -8.74 -5.19
C LEU A 141 9.34 -7.42 -4.53
N VAL A 142 9.78 -7.46 -3.26
CA VAL A 142 10.16 -6.27 -2.49
C VAL A 142 11.40 -5.61 -3.09
N PHE A 143 12.46 -6.37 -3.30
CA PHE A 143 13.74 -5.91 -3.83
C PHE A 143 13.84 -6.10 -5.35
N ASN A 144 12.78 -5.77 -6.07
CA ASN A 144 12.81 -5.77 -7.52
C ASN A 144 13.83 -4.72 -8.05
N PRO A 145 14.29 -4.84 -9.32
CA PRO A 145 15.42 -4.08 -9.84
C PRO A 145 15.32 -2.56 -9.69
N SER A 146 14.10 -2.00 -9.68
CA SER A 146 13.90 -0.55 -9.56
C SER A 146 13.53 -0.05 -8.16
N THR A 147 13.31 -0.94 -7.16
CA THR A 147 12.81 -0.51 -5.83
C THR A 147 13.77 0.44 -5.15
N VAL A 148 15.06 0.09 -5.08
CA VAL A 148 16.05 0.86 -4.31
C VAL A 148 16.21 2.26 -4.89
N GLN A 149 16.24 2.38 -6.22
CA GLN A 149 16.35 3.67 -6.89
C GLN A 149 15.10 4.53 -6.65
N ARG A 150 13.90 3.96 -6.77
CA ARG A 150 12.65 4.69 -6.54
C ARG A 150 12.50 5.13 -5.10
N LEU A 151 12.78 4.23 -4.16
CA LEU A 151 12.64 4.51 -2.75
C LEU A 151 13.61 5.61 -2.32
N SER A 152 14.88 5.52 -2.74
CA SER A 152 15.85 6.59 -2.47
C SER A 152 15.42 7.92 -3.08
N HIS A 153 14.95 7.92 -4.33
CA HIS A 153 14.45 9.13 -4.98
C HIS A 153 13.25 9.75 -4.24
N VAL A 154 12.26 8.94 -3.87
CA VAL A 154 11.06 9.39 -3.14
C VAL A 154 11.44 9.95 -1.78
N LEU A 155 12.25 9.23 -1.00
CA LEU A 155 12.66 9.68 0.34
C LEU A 155 13.47 10.98 0.27
N LEU A 156 14.44 11.07 -0.65
CA LEU A 156 15.23 12.29 -0.84
C LEU A 156 14.34 13.46 -1.31
N GLY A 157 13.38 13.21 -2.20
CA GLY A 157 12.40 14.19 -2.64
C GLY A 157 11.54 14.71 -1.49
N CYS A 158 11.03 13.83 -0.63
CA CYS A 158 10.25 14.20 0.56
C CYS A 158 11.09 15.06 1.53
N VAL A 159 12.34 14.69 1.77
CA VAL A 159 13.26 15.47 2.61
C VAL A 159 13.59 16.82 1.99
N ALA A 160 13.66 16.94 0.66
CA ALA A 160 13.92 18.21 -0.01
C ALA A 160 12.72 19.19 0.08
N VAL A 161 11.48 18.67 -0.01
CA VAL A 161 10.26 19.49 0.04
C VAL A 161 9.92 19.95 1.47
N GLY A 162 10.14 19.09 2.47
CA GLY A 162 9.75 19.35 3.86
C GLY A 162 10.28 20.68 4.46
N PRO A 163 11.58 21.00 4.36
CA PRO A 163 12.18 22.23 4.90
C PRO A 163 11.72 23.51 4.19
N SER A 164 11.29 23.41 2.93
CA SER A 164 10.92 24.56 2.09
C SER A 164 9.50 25.09 2.33
N SER A 165 8.71 24.40 3.17
CA SER A 165 7.30 24.70 3.42
C SER A 165 7.03 25.51 4.71
N TYR A 166 8.06 26.16 5.27
CA TYR A 166 7.98 26.98 6.50
C TYR A 166 8.55 28.37 6.31
#